data_AF-S7VCB7-F1
#
_entry.id   AF-S7VCB7-F1
#
_cell.length_a   1.000
_cell.length_b   1.000
_cell.length_c   1.000
_cell.angle_alpha   90.00
_cell.angle_beta   90.00
_cell.angle_gamma   90.00
#
_symmetry.space_group_name_H-M   'P 1'
#
loop_
_entity.id
_entity.type
_entity.pdbx_description
1 polymer ?
#
loop_
_entity_poly.entity_id
_entity_poly.type
_entity_poly.pdbx_seq_one_letter_code
_entity_poly.pdbx_strand_id
1 'polypeptide(L)'
;MIPTLQSEPMPFVPPLGLAEEGLHQLDYQDIAISAEALRIVRAAGQALFERCLPGGPQVAPAHALSMFLDRVIFNERTGELLMCADVPGSNVCLPIPKGHWGMRNKGRLQ
;
A
#
# COMPACT_ATOMS: atom_id res chain seq x y z
N MET A 1 -5.06 18.24 -52.00
CA MET A 1 -5.41 18.55 -50.59
C MET A 1 -5.55 17.23 -49.86
N ILE A 2 -4.57 16.86 -49.04
CA ILE A 2 -4.48 15.57 -48.34
C ILE A 2 -4.84 15.85 -46.86
N PRO A 3 -5.84 15.18 -46.27
CA PRO A 3 -6.22 15.47 -44.89
C PRO A 3 -5.19 14.87 -43.91
N THR A 4 -4.70 15.73 -43.03
CA THR A 4 -3.79 15.43 -41.91
C THR A 4 -4.51 14.54 -40.89
N LEU A 5 -4.05 13.29 -40.72
CA LEU A 5 -4.45 12.47 -39.57
C LEU A 5 -3.82 13.07 -38.30
N GLN A 6 -4.63 13.75 -37.49
CA GLN A 6 -4.28 14.17 -36.15
C GLN A 6 -4.11 12.91 -35.27
N SER A 7 -2.86 12.64 -34.85
CA SER A 7 -2.57 11.66 -33.79
C SER A 7 -2.82 12.34 -32.45
N GLU A 8 -4.02 12.21 -31.90
CA GLU A 8 -4.30 12.59 -30.52
C GLU A 8 -3.65 11.57 -29.58
N PRO A 9 -2.89 11.99 -28.54
CA PRO A 9 -2.41 11.07 -27.52
C PRO A 9 -3.61 10.59 -26.70
N MET A 10 -4.00 9.33 -26.88
CA MET A 10 -5.07 8.74 -26.09
C MET A 10 -4.72 8.80 -24.59
N PRO A 11 -5.68 9.14 -23.70
CA PRO A 11 -5.51 8.89 -22.29
C PRO A 11 -5.30 7.38 -22.11
N PHE A 12 -4.28 7.00 -21.36
CA PHE A 12 -4.06 5.62 -20.95
C PHE A 12 -5.22 5.21 -20.04
N VAL A 13 -6.29 4.71 -20.62
CA VAL A 13 -7.38 4.05 -19.88
C VAL A 13 -6.93 2.59 -19.72
N PRO A 14 -6.57 2.12 -18.51
CA PRO A 14 -6.29 0.71 -18.32
C PRO A 14 -7.54 -0.10 -18.68
N PRO A 15 -7.41 -1.29 -19.28
CA PRO A 15 -8.55 -2.12 -19.62
C PRO A 15 -9.30 -2.51 -18.34
N LEU A 16 -10.48 -1.91 -18.15
CA LEU A 16 -11.50 -2.32 -17.18
C LEU A 16 -12.02 -3.71 -17.56
N GLY A 17 -11.32 -4.75 -17.11
CA GLY A 17 -11.68 -6.14 -17.39
C GLY A 17 -11.19 -7.18 -16.37
N LEU A 18 -10.44 -6.76 -15.37
CA LEU A 18 -10.14 -7.52 -14.16
C LEU A 18 -10.32 -6.56 -12.99
N ALA A 19 -11.57 -6.28 -12.64
CA ALA A 19 -11.84 -5.76 -11.32
C ALA A 19 -11.24 -6.78 -10.34
N GLU A 20 -10.29 -6.35 -9.52
CA GLU A 20 -9.84 -7.11 -8.36
C GLU A 20 -11.03 -7.22 -7.40
N GLU A 21 -12.00 -8.08 -7.71
CA GLU A 21 -13.24 -8.24 -6.94
C GLU A 21 -12.86 -8.56 -5.49
N GLY A 22 -13.11 -7.58 -4.63
CA GLY A 22 -12.80 -7.64 -3.21
C GLY A 22 -11.47 -7.02 -2.78
N LEU A 23 -10.75 -6.26 -3.61
CA LEU A 23 -9.63 -5.43 -3.17
C LEU A 23 -10.02 -3.95 -3.18
N HIS A 24 -9.91 -3.30 -2.02
CA HIS A 24 -10.34 -1.91 -1.83
C HIS A 24 -9.18 -1.08 -1.34
N GLN A 25 -8.78 -0.06 -2.10
CA GLN A 25 -7.77 0.87 -1.63
C GLN A 25 -8.34 1.72 -0.48
N LEU A 26 -7.58 1.80 0.62
CA LEU A 26 -7.91 2.61 1.79
C LEU A 26 -6.91 3.74 1.96
N ASP A 27 -7.37 4.84 2.55
CA ASP A 27 -6.47 5.88 3.05
C ASP A 27 -5.83 5.40 4.36
N TYR A 28 -4.50 5.52 4.48
CA TYR A 28 -3.79 5.15 5.70
C TYR A 28 -4.25 5.98 6.92
N GLN A 29 -4.81 7.18 6.70
CA GLN A 29 -5.35 8.02 7.76
C GLN A 29 -6.64 7.47 8.35
N ASP A 30 -7.35 6.62 7.61
CA ASP A 30 -8.63 6.01 7.99
C ASP A 30 -8.45 4.65 8.67
N ILE A 31 -7.22 4.14 8.77
CA ILE A 31 -6.91 2.88 9.43
C ILE A 31 -6.24 3.10 10.78
N ALA A 32 -6.53 2.20 11.71
CA ALA A 32 -5.76 1.98 12.91
C ALA A 32 -5.17 0.57 12.86
N ILE A 33 -3.93 0.41 13.30
CA ILE A 33 -3.28 -0.88 13.46
C ILE A 33 -2.92 -1.09 14.93
N SER A 34 -2.94 -2.34 15.38
CA SER A 34 -2.50 -2.72 16.72
C SER A 34 -0.99 -2.52 16.89
N ALA A 35 -0.53 -2.45 18.14
CA ALA A 35 0.91 -2.39 18.45
C ALA A 35 1.68 -3.61 17.89
N GLU A 36 1.03 -4.76 17.81
CA GLU A 36 1.61 -5.98 17.26
C GLU A 36 1.79 -5.88 15.73
N ALA A 37 0.77 -5.43 15.01
CA ALA A 37 0.91 -5.14 13.58
C ALA A 37 2.01 -4.10 13.31
N LEU A 38 2.08 -3.06 14.13
CA LEU A 38 3.13 -2.05 14.01
C LEU A 38 4.54 -2.64 14.18
N ARG A 39 4.72 -3.60 15.09
CA ARG A 39 5.99 -4.32 15.24
C ARG A 39 6.35 -5.12 13.99
N ILE A 40 5.38 -5.83 13.41
CA ILE A 40 5.56 -6.62 12.19
C ILE A 40 5.93 -5.71 11.02
N VAL A 41 5.21 -4.59 10.83
CA VAL A 41 5.51 -3.61 9.76
C VAL A 41 6.91 -3.04 9.91
N ARG A 42 7.34 -2.70 11.13
CA ARG A 42 8.70 -2.21 11.38
C ARG A 42 9.76 -3.24 11.05
N ALA A 43 9.56 -4.50 11.46
CA ALA A 43 10.48 -5.58 11.14
C ALA A 43 10.56 -5.83 9.63
N ALA A 44 9.42 -5.79 8.93
CA ALA A 44 9.38 -5.92 7.47
C ALA A 44 10.12 -4.78 6.76
N GLY A 45 9.93 -3.53 7.20
CA GLY A 45 10.62 -2.37 6.64
C GLY A 45 12.12 -2.40 6.89
N GLN A 46 12.55 -2.83 8.09
CA GLN A 46 13.97 -3.03 8.39
C GLN A 46 14.58 -4.11 7.48
N ALA A 47 13.91 -5.26 7.33
CA ALA A 47 14.38 -6.34 6.47
C ALA A 47 14.43 -5.91 4.99
N LEU A 48 13.45 -5.12 4.54
CA LEU A 48 13.42 -4.59 3.17
C LEU A 48 14.56 -3.61 2.93
N PHE A 49 14.82 -2.73 3.89
CA PHE A 49 15.93 -1.78 3.81
C PHE A 49 17.29 -2.49 3.80
N GLU A 50 17.50 -3.49 4.67
CA GLU A 50 18.73 -4.29 4.70
C GLU A 50 18.99 -5.03 3.39
N ARG A 51 17.93 -5.49 2.72
CA ARG A 51 18.03 -6.11 1.38
C ARG A 51 18.44 -5.12 0.30
N CYS A 52 17.98 -3.87 0.39
CA CYS A 52 18.31 -2.83 -0.58
C CYS A 52 19.69 -2.20 -0.33
N LEU A 53 20.11 -2.08 0.93
CA LEU A 53 21.37 -1.45 1.35
C LEU A 53 22.09 -2.32 2.40
N PRO A 54 22.70 -3.44 2.00
CA PRO A 54 23.44 -4.30 2.92
C PRO A 54 24.62 -3.54 3.52
N GLY A 55 24.67 -3.44 4.86
CA GLY A 55 25.69 -2.68 5.59
C GLY A 55 25.41 -1.17 5.73
N GLY A 56 24.25 -0.70 5.27
CA GLY A 56 23.77 0.66 5.50
C GLY A 56 23.39 0.92 6.96
N PRO A 57 23.16 2.20 7.34
CA PRO A 57 22.69 2.54 8.69
C PRO A 57 21.33 1.91 8.98
N GLN A 58 21.04 1.58 10.25
CA GLN A 58 19.71 1.11 10.63
C GLN A 58 18.64 2.13 10.23
N VAL A 59 17.53 1.64 9.68
CA VAL A 59 16.42 2.50 9.30
C VAL A 59 15.68 2.95 10.56
N ALA A 60 15.39 4.25 10.63
CA ALA A 60 14.54 4.76 11.68
C ALA A 60 13.17 4.06 11.62
N PRO A 61 12.61 3.59 12.76
CA PRO A 61 11.33 2.87 12.77
C PRO A 61 10.17 3.60 12.09
N ALA A 62 10.19 4.94 12.11
CA ALA A 62 9.21 5.77 11.42
C ALA A 62 9.34 5.70 9.89
N HIS A 63 10.57 5.59 9.37
CA HIS A 63 10.84 5.48 7.95
C HIS A 63 10.50 4.09 7.41
N ALA A 64 10.81 3.03 8.17
CA ALA A 64 10.34 1.67 7.85
C ALA A 64 8.82 1.61 7.71
N LEU A 65 8.10 2.30 8.61
CA LEU A 65 6.64 2.37 8.55
C LEU A 65 6.17 3.15 7.33
N SER A 66 6.75 4.33 7.04
CA SER A 66 6.27 5.18 5.94
C SER A 66 6.30 4.47 4.59
N MET A 67 7.26 3.55 4.37
CA MET A 67 7.34 2.77 3.13
C MET A 67 6.05 1.98 2.84
N PHE A 68 5.30 1.57 3.86
CA PHE A 68 4.10 0.75 3.71
C PHE A 68 2.79 1.55 3.81
N LEU A 69 2.86 2.88 3.98
CA LEU A 69 1.67 3.73 4.14
C LEU A 69 1.12 4.26 2.82
N ASP A 70 1.93 4.30 1.76
CA ASP A 70 1.53 4.86 0.46
C ASP A 70 0.43 4.04 -0.22
N ARG A 71 0.43 2.71 -0.03
CA ARG A 71 -0.55 1.82 -0.65
C ARG A 71 -1.09 0.81 0.35
N VAL A 72 -2.27 1.12 0.87
CA VAL A 72 -3.03 0.26 1.77
C VAL A 72 -4.25 -0.30 1.03
N ILE A 73 -4.40 -1.62 1.03
CA ILE A 73 -5.47 -2.34 0.32
C ILE A 73 -6.16 -3.26 1.31
N PHE A 74 -7.48 -3.12 1.46
CA PHE A 74 -8.31 -4.08 2.15
C PHE A 74 -8.70 -5.23 1.22
N ASN A 75 -8.45 -6.46 1.66
CA ASN A 75 -8.89 -7.67 0.98
C ASN A 75 -10.18 -8.20 1.63
N GLU A 76 -11.33 -8.01 0.98
CA GLU A 76 -12.64 -8.49 1.42
C GLU A 76 -12.73 -10.00 1.56
N ARG A 77 -11.97 -10.73 0.75
CA ARG A 77 -12.01 -12.20 0.75
C ARG A 77 -11.39 -12.79 2.01
N THR A 78 -10.28 -12.21 2.47
CA THR A 78 -9.55 -12.69 3.65
C THR A 78 -9.84 -11.86 4.90
N GLY A 79 -10.36 -10.64 4.74
CA GLY A 79 -10.51 -9.67 5.81
C GLY A 79 -9.19 -8.98 6.19
N GLU A 80 -8.12 -9.21 5.43
CA GLU A 80 -6.77 -8.70 5.73
C GLU A 80 -6.56 -7.31 5.16
N LEU A 81 -5.66 -6.58 5.80
CA LEU A 81 -5.16 -5.32 5.28
C LEU A 81 -3.77 -5.55 4.69
N LEU A 82 -3.63 -5.37 3.39
CA LEU A 82 -2.36 -5.42 2.69
C LEU A 82 -1.75 -4.03 2.75
N MET A 83 -0.60 -3.91 3.41
CA MET A 83 0.22 -2.70 3.37
C MET A 83 1.38 -2.93 2.41
N CYS A 84 1.46 -2.17 1.34
CA CYS A 84 2.42 -2.39 0.26
C CYS A 84 3.46 -1.28 0.22
N ALA A 85 4.72 -1.69 0.07
CA ALA A 85 5.84 -0.80 -0.20
C ALA A 85 6.26 -0.94 -1.66
N ASP A 86 6.39 0.21 -2.33
CA ASP A 86 7.02 0.30 -3.64
C ASP A 86 8.54 0.39 -3.44
N VAL A 87 9.26 -0.60 -3.97
CA VAL A 87 10.72 -0.62 -3.97
C VAL A 87 11.22 -0.73 -5.40
N PRO A 88 12.44 -0.25 -5.70
CA PRO A 88 12.98 -0.32 -7.05
C PRO A 88 12.90 -1.74 -7.63
N GLY A 89 12.01 -1.94 -8.62
CA GLY A 89 11.83 -3.20 -9.32
C GLY A 89 10.89 -4.23 -8.67
N SER A 90 10.21 -3.92 -7.55
CA SER A 90 9.22 -4.84 -6.97
C SER A 90 8.21 -4.14 -6.06
N ASN A 91 7.03 -4.74 -5.88
CA ASN A 91 6.07 -4.35 -4.86
C ASN A 91 6.06 -5.40 -3.75
N VAL A 92 6.32 -4.99 -2.51
CA VAL A 92 6.30 -5.89 -1.36
C VAL A 92 5.08 -5.57 -0.51
N CYS A 93 4.13 -6.50 -0.46
CA CYS A 93 2.92 -6.34 0.35
C CYS A 93 2.99 -7.21 1.62
N LEU A 94 2.73 -6.57 2.75
CA LEU A 94 2.65 -7.20 4.06
C LEU A 94 1.17 -7.38 4.45
N PRO A 95 0.70 -8.63 4.62
CA PRO A 95 -0.65 -8.87 5.12
C PRO A 95 -0.73 -8.63 6.62
N ILE A 96 -1.67 -7.79 7.03
CA ILE A 96 -2.04 -7.54 8.42
C ILE A 96 -3.38 -8.26 8.69
N PRO A 97 -3.40 -9.26 9.58
CA PRO A 97 -4.62 -10.02 9.86
C PRO A 97 -5.73 -9.16 10.43
N LYS A 98 -7.00 -9.51 10.16
CA LYS A 98 -8.21 -8.79 10.60
C LYS A 98 -8.25 -8.41 12.08
N GLY A 99 -7.63 -9.21 12.96
CA GLY A 99 -7.55 -8.92 14.40
C GLY A 99 -6.59 -7.79 14.79
N HIS A 100 -5.79 -7.29 13.84
CA HIS A 100 -4.73 -6.32 14.09
C HIS A 100 -4.90 -4.98 13.39
N TRP A 101 -6.03 -4.77 12.69
CA TRP A 101 -6.36 -3.50 12.07
C TRP A 101 -7.86 -3.19 12.20
N GLY A 102 -8.23 -1.95 11.96
CA GLY A 102 -9.63 -1.52 11.86
C GLY A 102 -9.76 -0.10 11.33
N MET A 103 -10.97 0.30 10.97
CA MET A 103 -11.25 1.67 10.56
C MET A 103 -11.24 2.60 11.77
N ARG A 104 -10.58 3.74 11.65
CA ARG A 104 -10.78 4.85 12.56
C ARG A 104 -12.20 5.35 12.34
N ASN A 105 -13.06 5.19 13.34
CA ASN A 105 -14.28 5.96 13.37
C ASN A 105 -13.89 7.43 13.44
N LYS A 106 -13.94 8.14 12.31
CA LYS A 106 -14.09 9.59 12.28
C LYS A 106 -15.48 9.89 12.83
N GLY A 107 -15.64 9.69 14.13
CA GLY A 107 -16.87 9.96 14.83
C GLY A 107 -17.20 11.43 14.65
N ARG A 108 -18.30 11.68 13.94
CA ARG A 108 -19.13 12.87 14.08
C ARG A 108 -19.13 13.25 15.57
N LEU A 109 -18.62 14.43 15.89
CA LEU A 109 -18.88 15.11 17.16
C LEU A 109 -20.40 15.04 17.37
N GLN A 110 -20.85 14.20 18.31
CA GLN A 110 -22.18 14.29 18.90
C GLN A 110 -22.06 15.12 20.17
#